data_AF-A0A059LD32-F1
#
_entry.id   AF-A0A059LD32-F1
#
_cell.length_a   1.000
_cell.length_b   1.000
_cell.length_c   1.000
_cell.angle_alpha   90.00
_cell.angle_beta   90.00
_cell.angle_gamma   90.00
#
_symmetry.space_group_name_H-M   'P 1'
#
loop_
_entity.id
_entity.type
_entity.pdbx_description
1 polymer ?
#
loop_
_entity_poly.entity_id
_entity_poly.type
_entity_poly.pdbx_seq_one_letter_code
_entity_poly.pdbx_strand_id
1 'polypeptide(L)'
;MDHALAIDADLSHPFFPQQRQQTSATSLETRATSGQAAPQTSSESSPLRLLLTSAAAMIPHPAKVARGGEDAYFLAADGRCVGVADGVGGWAEVGVDPGLYSRELMRHAQEAAAASRVRGAREPL
;
A
#
# COMPACT_ATOMS: atom_id res chain seq x y z
N MET A 1 -13.14 -31.62 30.63
CA MET A 1 -12.10 -30.65 31.03
C MET A 1 -11.69 -29.98 29.73
N ASP A 2 -12.46 -28.97 29.37
CA ASP A 2 -12.42 -28.34 28.06
C ASP A 2 -11.40 -27.21 28.10
N HIS A 3 -10.34 -27.33 27.30
CA HIS A 3 -9.42 -26.23 27.04
C HIS A 3 -9.64 -25.76 25.60
N ALA A 4 -10.46 -24.72 25.48
CA ALA A 4 -10.57 -23.91 24.28
C ALA A 4 -9.23 -23.19 24.04
N LEU A 5 -8.61 -23.44 22.89
CA LEU A 5 -7.51 -22.63 22.38
C LEU A 5 -8.12 -21.48 21.58
N ALA A 6 -8.00 -20.28 22.13
CA ALA A 6 -8.31 -19.04 21.44
C ALA A 6 -7.39 -18.90 20.23
N ILE A 7 -7.99 -18.75 19.05
CA ILE A 7 -7.32 -18.32 17.84
C ILE A 7 -7.32 -16.79 17.93
N ASP A 8 -6.19 -16.20 18.32
CA ASP A 8 -5.97 -14.76 18.16
C ASP A 8 -5.77 -14.47 16.67
N ALA A 9 -6.89 -14.40 15.96
CA ALA A 9 -6.96 -13.70 14.70
C ALA A 9 -6.92 -12.20 15.05
N ASP A 10 -5.75 -11.58 14.88
CA ASP A 10 -5.63 -10.13 14.90
C ASP A 10 -6.39 -9.54 13.69
N LEU A 11 -7.70 -9.38 13.89
CA LEU A 11 -8.64 -8.75 13.00
C LEU A 11 -8.71 -7.23 13.23
N SER A 12 -7.66 -6.59 13.76
CA SER A 12 -7.66 -5.15 14.03
C SER A 12 -7.45 -4.27 12.79
N HIS A 13 -7.94 -4.69 11.62
CA HIS A 13 -8.09 -3.80 10.47
C HIS A 13 -9.58 -3.65 10.16
N PRO A 14 -10.19 -2.47 10.40
CA PRO A 14 -11.57 -2.25 10.05
C PRO A 14 -11.77 -2.44 8.55
N PHE A 15 -12.60 -3.42 8.19
CA PHE A 15 -13.28 -3.49 6.91
C PHE A 15 -14.10 -2.19 6.77
N PHE A 16 -13.53 -1.20 6.09
CA PHE A 16 -14.21 0.06 5.80
C PHE A 16 -15.19 -0.15 4.65
N PRO A 17 -16.52 -0.02 4.86
CA PRO A 17 -17.44 0.05 3.75
C PRO A 17 -17.23 1.39 3.03
N GLN A 18 -16.92 1.32 1.73
CA GLN A 18 -16.77 2.46 0.83
C GLN A 18 -18.05 3.31 0.84
N GLN A 19 -18.05 4.45 1.53
CA GLN A 19 -19.06 5.47 1.28
C GLN A 19 -18.78 6.12 -0.08
N ARG A 20 -19.68 5.87 -1.02
CA ARG A 20 -19.67 6.48 -2.35
C ARG A 20 -20.07 7.95 -2.18
N GLN A 21 -19.10 8.85 -1.99
CA GLN A 21 -19.38 10.28 -2.10
C GLN A 21 -19.81 10.57 -3.55
N GLN A 22 -21.11 10.77 -3.73
CA GLN A 22 -21.69 11.33 -4.94
C GLN A 22 -21.22 12.79 -5.06
N THR A 23 -20.36 13.09 -6.02
CA THR A 23 -20.05 14.48 -6.38
C THR A 23 -20.98 14.88 -7.53
N SER A 24 -22.05 15.57 -7.18
CA SER A 24 -23.00 16.22 -8.08
C SER A 24 -22.30 17.30 -8.89
N ALA A 25 -22.49 17.32 -10.21
CA ALA A 25 -22.03 18.41 -11.06
C ALA A 25 -22.95 19.62 -10.89
N THR A 26 -22.43 20.71 -10.31
CA THR A 26 -23.13 22.00 -10.22
C THR A 26 -22.99 22.74 -11.55
N SER A 27 -24.11 22.92 -12.25
CA SER A 27 -24.24 23.76 -13.44
C SER A 27 -24.40 25.22 -13.03
N LEU A 28 -23.56 26.14 -13.54
CA LEU A 28 -23.77 27.58 -13.41
C LEU A 28 -23.43 28.29 -14.73
N GLU A 29 -24.31 29.24 -15.06
CA GLU A 29 -24.55 29.86 -16.37
C GLU A 29 -23.42 30.68 -17.01
N THR A 30 -23.49 30.67 -18.34
CA THR A 30 -22.77 31.52 -19.31
C THR A 30 -23.21 32.98 -19.20
N ARG A 31 -22.26 33.89 -19.00
CA ARG A 31 -22.41 35.31 -19.38
C ARG A 31 -21.21 35.75 -20.22
N ALA A 32 -21.46 35.91 -21.51
CA ALA A 32 -20.49 36.38 -22.48
C ALA A 32 -20.14 37.86 -22.22
N THR A 33 -18.85 38.20 -22.31
CA THR A 33 -18.41 39.55 -22.65
C THR A 33 -17.14 39.46 -23.49
N SER A 34 -17.17 40.24 -24.58
CA SER A 34 -16.25 40.27 -25.70
C SER A 34 -14.86 40.83 -25.34
N GLY A 35 -13.84 40.25 -25.99
CA GLY A 35 -12.62 40.96 -26.35
C GLY A 35 -11.38 40.65 -25.50
N GLN A 36 -10.48 39.82 -26.02
CA GLN A 36 -9.03 40.11 -26.17
C GLN A 36 -8.26 38.86 -26.62
N ALA A 37 -7.35 39.11 -27.57
CA ALA A 37 -6.13 38.38 -27.97
C ALA A 37 -6.18 36.84 -28.08
N ALA A 38 -5.70 36.33 -29.23
CA ALA A 38 -5.55 34.92 -29.53
C ALA A 38 -4.92 34.14 -28.34
N PRO A 39 -5.62 33.14 -27.77
CA PRO A 39 -5.06 32.36 -26.69
C PRO A 39 -3.90 31.53 -27.26
N GLN A 40 -2.70 31.78 -26.74
CA GLN A 40 -1.60 30.84 -26.82
C GLN A 40 -2.06 29.57 -26.12
N THR A 41 -2.62 28.62 -26.86
CA THR A 41 -3.02 27.32 -26.34
C THR A 41 -1.75 26.49 -26.16
N SER A 42 -0.99 26.83 -25.13
CA SER A 42 -0.09 25.86 -24.51
C SER A 42 -0.99 24.73 -24.03
N SER A 43 -0.94 23.60 -24.72
CA SER A 43 -1.61 22.38 -24.30
C SER A 43 -0.91 21.92 -23.02
N GLU A 44 -1.32 22.44 -21.88
CA GLU A 44 -0.90 21.95 -20.58
C GLU A 44 -1.33 20.49 -20.51
N SER A 45 -0.38 19.58 -20.69
CA SER A 45 -0.62 18.16 -20.51
C SER A 45 -0.82 17.91 -19.02
N SER A 46 -2.07 17.77 -18.60
CA SER A 46 -2.41 17.35 -17.23
C SER A 46 -1.51 16.17 -16.83
N PRO A 47 -0.81 16.23 -15.69
CA PRO A 47 0.09 15.17 -15.30
C PRO A 47 -0.70 13.87 -15.15
N LEU A 48 -0.19 12.79 -15.75
CA LEU A 48 -0.77 11.47 -15.63
C LEU A 48 -0.79 11.06 -14.15
N ARG A 49 -1.98 10.94 -13.57
CA ARG A 49 -2.14 10.34 -12.24
C ARG A 49 -2.05 8.84 -12.36
N LEU A 50 -0.92 8.28 -11.91
CA LEU A 50 -0.76 6.84 -11.72
C LEU A 50 -1.32 6.46 -10.34
N LEU A 51 -2.13 5.41 -10.29
CA LEU A 51 -2.66 4.81 -9.08
C LEU A 51 -2.19 3.36 -9.01
N LEU A 52 -1.58 2.99 -7.89
CA LEU A 52 -1.27 1.60 -7.56
C LEU A 52 -2.30 1.11 -6.55
N THR A 53 -3.06 0.08 -6.92
CA THR A 53 -3.96 -0.64 -6.02
C THR A 53 -3.33 -1.99 -5.73
N SER A 54 -3.11 -2.30 -4.45
CA SER A 54 -2.40 -3.52 -4.04
C SER A 54 -3.17 -4.31 -2.98
N ALA A 55 -3.03 -5.63 -3.03
CA ALA A 55 -3.50 -6.58 -2.02
C ALA A 55 -2.49 -7.73 -1.93
N ALA A 56 -2.51 -8.49 -0.84
CA ALA A 56 -1.59 -9.60 -0.62
C ALA A 56 -2.29 -10.78 0.06
N ALA A 57 -1.76 -11.98 -0.18
CA ALA A 57 -2.15 -13.21 0.49
C ALA A 57 -0.90 -14.07 0.72
N MET A 58 -0.81 -14.72 1.87
CA MET A 58 0.27 -15.65 2.20
C MET A 58 -0.28 -17.07 2.29
N ILE A 59 0.23 -17.98 1.46
CA ILE A 59 -0.16 -19.39 1.45
C ILE A 59 1.09 -20.24 1.65
N PRO A 60 1.50 -20.50 2.91
CA PRO A 60 2.74 -21.21 3.19
C PRO A 60 2.64 -22.70 2.84
N HIS A 61 3.78 -23.31 2.51
CA HIS A 61 3.87 -24.77 2.34
C HIS A 61 3.34 -25.50 3.60
N PRO A 62 2.58 -26.61 3.50
CA PRO A 62 1.96 -27.28 4.65
C PRO A 62 2.92 -27.57 5.81
N ALA A 63 4.13 -28.06 5.52
CA ALA A 63 5.17 -28.34 6.52
C ALA A 63 5.70 -27.09 7.25
N LYS A 64 5.39 -25.88 6.75
CA LYS A 64 5.90 -24.59 7.23
C LYS A 64 4.78 -23.71 7.83
N VAL A 65 3.52 -24.17 7.81
CA VAL A 65 2.36 -23.42 8.33
C VAL A 65 2.51 -23.10 9.81
N ALA A 66 2.99 -24.06 10.61
CA ALA A 66 3.12 -23.90 12.07
C ALA A 66 4.05 -22.76 12.49
N ARG A 67 4.96 -22.33 11.61
CA ARG A 67 5.87 -21.18 11.80
C ARG A 67 5.50 -19.95 10.97
N GLY A 68 4.33 -19.98 10.32
CA GLY A 68 3.84 -18.89 9.48
C GLY A 68 4.51 -18.77 8.11
N GLY A 69 5.28 -19.78 7.67
CA GLY A 69 6.06 -19.71 6.43
C GLY A 69 7.42 -19.04 6.59
N GLU A 70 8.13 -18.88 5.47
CA GLU A 70 9.45 -18.24 5.40
C GLU A 70 9.37 -16.85 4.76
N ASP A 71 8.32 -16.61 3.97
CA ASP A 71 8.13 -15.39 3.22
C ASP A 71 7.51 -14.31 4.10
N ALA A 72 7.67 -13.05 3.70
CA ALA A 72 7.02 -11.91 4.30
C ALA A 72 6.69 -10.86 3.23
N TYR A 73 5.71 -10.00 3.50
CA TYR A 73 5.39 -8.85 2.67
C TYR A 73 5.02 -7.63 3.51
N PHE A 74 5.02 -6.45 2.90
CA PHE A 74 4.32 -5.28 3.41
C PHE A 74 3.59 -4.55 2.29
N LEU A 75 2.50 -3.86 2.64
CA LEU A 75 1.80 -2.91 1.77
C LEU A 75 1.92 -1.52 2.40
N ALA A 76 2.43 -0.53 1.66
CA ALA A 76 2.47 0.83 2.18
C ALA A 76 1.05 1.41 2.29
N ALA A 77 0.75 2.05 3.42
CA ALA A 77 -0.57 2.63 3.67
C ALA A 77 -0.96 3.74 2.68
N ASP A 78 0.04 4.42 2.09
CA ASP A 78 -0.18 5.44 1.06
C ASP A 78 -0.23 4.88 -0.37
N GLY A 79 -0.18 3.55 -0.51
CA GLY A 79 -0.28 2.85 -1.79
C GLY A 79 0.91 3.09 -2.74
N ARG A 80 2.05 3.61 -2.25
CA ARG A 80 3.17 3.96 -3.12
C ARG A 80 4.14 2.81 -3.39
N CYS A 81 4.22 1.85 -2.49
CA CYS A 81 5.08 0.70 -2.64
C CYS A 81 4.53 -0.54 -1.94
N VAL A 82 5.04 -1.67 -2.38
CA VAL A 82 4.85 -2.99 -1.79
C VAL A 82 6.22 -3.65 -1.68
N GLY A 83 6.41 -4.50 -0.68
CA GLY A 83 7.64 -5.28 -0.52
C GLY A 83 7.32 -6.74 -0.30
N VAL A 84 8.20 -7.62 -0.78
CA VAL A 84 8.15 -9.06 -0.55
C VAL A 84 9.58 -9.53 -0.27
N ALA A 85 9.75 -10.46 0.67
CA ALA A 85 11.02 -11.13 0.96
C ALA A 85 10.79 -12.63 1.15
N ASP A 86 11.71 -13.43 0.62
CA ASP A 86 11.76 -14.89 0.77
C ASP A 86 12.77 -15.26 1.86
N GLY A 87 12.36 -16.08 2.82
CA GLY A 87 13.22 -16.59 3.86
C GLY A 87 14.05 -17.77 3.35
N VAL A 88 15.38 -17.69 3.48
CA VAL A 88 16.28 -18.72 2.95
C VAL A 88 16.16 -20.05 3.72
N GLY A 89 15.46 -21.03 3.15
CA GLY A 89 15.09 -22.28 3.82
C GLY A 89 16.25 -23.10 4.43
N GLY A 90 17.47 -22.99 3.91
CA GLY A 90 18.65 -23.68 4.44
C GLY A 90 18.99 -23.33 5.90
N TRP A 91 18.56 -22.17 6.40
CA TRP A 91 18.74 -21.81 7.81
C TRP A 91 18.00 -22.75 8.77
N ALA A 92 16.93 -23.42 8.31
CA ALA A 92 16.21 -24.40 9.11
C ALA A 92 17.10 -25.61 9.48
N GLU A 93 18.10 -25.94 8.67
CA GLU A 93 19.02 -27.07 8.90
C GLU A 93 19.93 -26.84 10.12
N VAL A 94 20.17 -25.57 10.47
CA VAL A 94 20.95 -25.16 11.65
C VAL A 94 20.06 -24.67 12.80
N GLY A 95 18.76 -24.96 12.74
CA GLY A 95 17.80 -24.63 13.80
C GLY A 95 17.40 -23.16 13.87
N VAL A 96 17.65 -22.37 12.82
CA VAL A 96 17.25 -20.96 12.72
C VAL A 96 15.98 -20.87 11.86
N ASP A 97 14.94 -20.18 12.34
CA ASP A 97 13.73 -19.97 11.55
C ASP A 97 14.00 -18.97 10.40
N PRO A 98 13.95 -19.41 9.12
CA PRO A 98 14.20 -18.54 7.97
C PRO A 98 13.24 -17.36 7.86
N GLY A 99 12.03 -17.48 8.44
CA GLY A 99 11.02 -16.44 8.41
C GLY A 99 11.31 -15.25 9.34
N LEU A 100 12.20 -15.38 10.33
CA LEU A 100 12.49 -14.28 11.26
C LEU A 100 13.11 -13.09 10.54
N TYR A 101 14.08 -13.36 9.67
CA TYR A 101 14.77 -12.30 8.93
C TYR A 101 13.85 -11.63 7.91
N SER A 102 13.08 -12.40 7.14
CA SER A 102 12.17 -11.85 6.13
C SER A 102 11.09 -10.96 6.77
N ARG A 103 10.52 -11.38 7.90
CA ARG A 103 9.52 -10.59 8.65
C ARG A 103 10.10 -9.29 9.21
N GLU A 104 11.27 -9.34 9.85
CA GLU A 104 11.93 -8.12 10.35
C GLU A 104 12.34 -7.17 9.22
N LEU A 105 12.84 -7.71 8.10
CA LEU A 105 13.17 -6.91 6.93
C LEU A 105 11.94 -6.18 6.38
N MET A 106 10.80 -6.87 6.26
CA MET A 106 9.56 -6.24 5.77
C MET A 106 8.98 -5.22 6.76
N ARG A 107 9.08 -5.46 8.08
CA ARG A 107 8.69 -4.47 9.10
C ARG A 107 9.51 -3.19 8.96
N HIS A 108 10.84 -3.32 8.91
CA HIS A 108 11.74 -2.17 8.75
C HIS A 108 11.55 -1.46 7.40
N ALA A 109 11.31 -2.21 6.33
CA ALA A 109 11.02 -1.64 5.01
C ALA A 109 9.71 -0.85 5.02
N GLN A 110 8.67 -1.32 5.71
CA GLN A 110 7.42 -0.59 5.88
C GLN A 110 7.62 0.72 6.66
N GLU A 111 8.39 0.68 7.75
CA GLU A 111 8.75 1.87 8.53
C GLU A 111 9.53 2.89 7.69
N ALA A 112 10.51 2.44 6.92
CA ALA A 112 11.27 3.28 6.01
C ALA A 112 10.41 3.87 4.89
N ALA A 113 9.47 3.10 4.34
CA ALA A 113 8.51 3.57 3.35
C ALA A 113 7.60 4.67 3.93
N ALA A 114 7.11 4.49 5.16
CA ALA A 114 6.29 5.48 5.85
C ALA A 114 7.05 6.77 6.18
N ALA A 115 8.32 6.67 6.57
CA ALA A 115 9.19 7.81 6.84
C ALA A 115 9.59 8.58 5.57
N SER A 116 9.59 7.91 4.42
CA SER A 116 9.94 8.48 3.12
C SER A 116 8.81 9.35 2.59
N ARG A 117 8.62 10.55 3.17
CA ARG A 117 7.82 11.59 2.53
C ARG A 117 8.47 11.97 1.20
N VAL A 118 7.66 12.01 0.16
CA VAL A 118 8.03 12.49 -1.18
C VAL A 118 8.72 13.86 -1.03
N ARG A 119 10.03 13.91 -1.24
CA ARG A 119 10.81 15.13 -1.54
C ARG A 119 10.40 15.67 -2.92
N GLY A 120 9.13 16.00 -3.06
CA GLY A 120 8.51 16.44 -4.30
C GLY A 120 7.44 17.51 -4.09
N ALA A 121 7.36 18.11 -2.89
CA ALA A 121 6.88 19.48 -2.80
C ALA A 121 7.95 20.34 -3.49
N ARG A 122 7.79 20.56 -4.80
CA ARG A 122 8.50 21.64 -5.47
C ARG A 122 8.11 22.92 -4.75
N GLU A 123 9.10 23.56 -4.11
CA GLU A 123 9.00 24.95 -3.67
C GLU A 123 8.40 25.78 -4.81
N PRO A 124 7.37 26.60 -4.55
CA PRO A 124 6.92 27.57 -5.55
C PRO A 124 8.04 28.58 -5.78
N LEU A 125 8.39 28.80 -7.06
CA LEU A 125 9.26 29.90 -7.50
C LEU A 125 8.60 31.26 -7.27
#